data_AF-A0A2W1JCK5-F1
#
_entry.id   AF-A0A2W1JCK5-F1
#
_cell.length_a   1.000
_cell.length_b   1.000
_cell.length_c   1.000
_cell.angle_alpha   90.00
_cell.angle_beta   90.00
_cell.angle_gamma   90.00
#
_symmetry.space_group_name_H-M   'P 1'
#
loop_
_entity.id
_entity.type
_entity.pdbx_description
1 polymer ?
#
loop_
_entity_poly.entity_id
_entity_poly.type
_entity_poly.pdbx_seq_one_letter_code
_entity_poly.pdbx_strand_id
1 'polypeptide(L)' 'MNLVTATTILYVSLLGGYLLVIPAFTYFYLNLRWYTAGSIERLLMYFFVFFFFPGLLLLSPFLNFRPKPRQIT' A
#
# COMPACT_ATOMS: atom_id res chain seq x y z
N MET A 1 -14.46 26.51 -13.09
CA MET A 1 -14.72 25.41 -12.15
C MET A 1 -15.25 26.02 -10.86
N ASN A 2 -16.41 25.56 -10.38
CA ASN A 2 -17.05 26.05 -9.16
C ASN A 2 -16.36 25.44 -7.92
N LEU A 3 -16.36 26.16 -6.79
CA LEU A 3 -15.66 25.74 -5.57
C LEU A 3 -16.05 24.32 -5.11
N VAL A 4 -17.34 24.00 -5.20
CA VAL A 4 -17.87 22.67 -4.85
C VAL A 4 -17.33 21.57 -5.77
N THR A 5 -17.28 21.81 -7.09
CA THR A 5 -16.75 20.79 -8.02
C THR A 5 -15.25 20.60 -7.85
N ALA A 6 -14.51 21.67 -7.59
CA ALA A 6 -13.08 21.60 -7.30
C ALA A 6 -12.78 20.82 -6.01
N THR A 7 -13.52 21.07 -4.92
CA THR A 7 -13.33 20.34 -3.66
C THR A 7 -13.73 18.87 -3.78
N THR A 8 -14.82 18.55 -4.48
CA THR A 8 -15.22 17.14 -4.72
C THR A 8 -14.13 16.38 -5.45
N ILE A 9 -13.59 16.92 -6.54
CA ILE A 9 -12.51 16.26 -7.31
C ILE A 9 -11.28 16.05 -6.43
N LEU A 10 -10.91 17.05 -5.63
CA LEU A 10 -9.78 16.94 -4.70
C LEU A 10 -9.99 15.79 -3.71
N TYR A 11 -11.11 15.76 -3.01
CA TYR A 11 -11.37 14.74 -1.99
C TYR A 11 -11.50 13.33 -2.58
N VAL A 12 -12.13 13.18 -3.74
CA VAL A 12 -12.21 11.88 -4.43
C VAL A 12 -10.82 11.40 -4.86
N SER A 13 -9.99 12.31 -5.37
CA SER A 13 -8.61 11.96 -5.76
C SER A 13 -7.77 11.56 -4.55
N LEU A 14 -7.88 12.29 -3.44
CA LEU A 14 -7.20 11.97 -2.19
C LEU A 14 -7.68 10.62 -1.63
N LEU A 15 -8.99 10.37 -1.66
CA LEU A 15 -9.58 9.11 -1.22
C LEU A 15 -9.10 7.93 -2.05
N GLY A 16 -9.13 8.05 -3.39
CA GLY A 16 -8.62 7.02 -4.30
C GLY A 16 -7.13 6.78 -4.12
N GLY A 17 -6.35 7.85 -3.93
CA GLY A 17 -4.93 7.75 -3.60
C GLY A 17 -4.69 7.00 -2.30
N TYR A 18 -5.41 7.36 -1.25
CA TYR A 18 -5.26 6.79 0.09
C TYR A 18 -5.75 5.33 0.21
N LEU A 19 -6.81 4.94 -0.49
CA LEU A 19 -7.39 3.60 -0.39
C LEU A 19 -6.84 2.59 -1.41
N LEU A 20 -6.38 3.03 -2.58
CA LEU A 20 -5.95 2.12 -3.65
C LEU A 20 -4.49 2.29 -4.00
N VAL A 21 -4.08 3.52 -4.36
CA VAL A 21 -2.76 3.77 -4.96
C VAL A 21 -1.63 3.56 -3.94
N ILE A 22 -1.67 4.29 -2.82
CA ILE A 22 -0.62 4.23 -1.80
C ILE A 22 -0.56 2.87 -1.08
N PRO A 23 -1.69 2.21 -0.74
CA PRO A 23 -1.69 0.85 -0.20
C PRO A 23 -1.06 -0.17 -1.16
N ALA A 24 -1.33 -0.08 -2.47
CA ALA A 24 -0.69 -0.95 -3.46
C ALA A 24 0.84 -0.76 -3.50
N PHE A 25 1.32 0.49 -3.48
CA PHE A 25 2.75 0.78 -3.37
C PHE A 25 3.35 0.26 -2.05
N THR A 26 2.62 0.38 -0.95
CA THR A 26 3.04 -0.14 0.36
C THR A 26 3.21 -1.65 0.31
N TYR A 27 2.26 -2.38 -0.27
CA TYR A 27 2.38 -3.83 -0.48
C TYR A 27 3.62 -4.20 -1.31
N PHE A 28 3.87 -3.48 -2.40
CA PHE A 28 5.05 -3.69 -3.25
C PHE A 28 6.36 -3.46 -2.46
N TYR A 29 6.42 -2.37 -1.71
CA TYR A 29 7.58 -2.02 -0.88
C TYR A 29 7.86 -3.07 0.20
N LEU A 30 6.81 -3.50 0.90
CA LEU A 30 6.89 -4.56 1.90
C LEU A 30 7.42 -5.84 1.27
N ASN A 31 6.82 -6.32 0.18
CA ASN A 31 7.25 -7.55 -0.48
C ASN A 31 8.72 -7.52 -0.94
N LEU A 32 9.21 -6.37 -1.41
CA LEU A 32 10.58 -6.25 -1.91
C LEU A 32 11.65 -6.29 -0.80
N ARG A 33 11.38 -5.67 0.36
CA ARG A 33 12.41 -5.43 1.39
C ARG A 33 12.11 -6.08 2.74
N TRP A 34 11.04 -6.87 2.85
CA TRP A 34 10.65 -7.48 4.13
C TRP A 34 11.74 -8.34 4.79
N TYR A 35 12.65 -8.95 4.04
CA TYR A 35 13.69 -9.78 4.65
C TYR A 35 15.05 -9.07 4.80
N THR A 36 15.18 -7.86 4.25
CA THR A 36 16.45 -7.13 4.18
C THR A 36 16.42 -5.77 4.87
N ALA A 37 15.24 -5.26 5.26
CA ALA A 37 15.08 -3.97 5.91
C ALA A 37 15.73 -3.92 7.32
N GLY A 38 16.48 -2.84 7.58
CA GLY A 38 17.07 -2.53 8.88
C GLY A 38 16.05 -2.06 9.92
N SER A 39 16.49 -1.79 11.15
CA SER A 39 15.58 -1.48 12.29
C SER A 39 14.74 -0.22 12.09
N ILE A 40 15.34 0.89 11.65
CA ILE A 40 14.65 2.16 11.40
C ILE A 40 13.68 2.02 10.22
N GLU A 41 14.13 1.35 9.14
CA GLU A 41 13.30 1.10 7.98
C GLU A 41 12.08 0.24 8.32
N ARG A 42 12.28 -0.77 9.18
CA ARG A 42 11.20 -1.62 9.67
C ARG A 42 10.16 -0.83 10.46
N LEU A 43 10.59 0.12 11.29
CA LEU A 43 9.67 1.00 12.01
C LEU A 43 8.81 1.82 11.04
N LEU A 44 9.42 2.39 9.99
CA LEU A 44 8.68 3.11 8.94
C LEU A 44 7.74 2.20 8.15
N MET A 45 8.15 0.95 7.88
CA MET A 45 7.26 -0.04 7.26
C MET A 45 6.01 -0.28 8.10
N TYR A 46 6.15 -0.49 9.41
CA TYR A 46 5.00 -0.66 10.29
C TYR A 46 4.14 0.60 10.35
N PHE A 47 4.74 1.77 10.41
CA PHE A 47 4.02 3.04 10.35
C PHE A 47 3.12 3.12 9.10
N PHE A 48 3.66 2.80 7.91
CA PHE A 48 2.85 2.78 6.69
C PHE A 48 1.73 1.75 6.71
N VAL A 49 1.98 0.56 7.28
CA VAL A 49 0.94 -0.46 7.43
C VAL A 49 -0.22 0.05 8.29
N PHE A 50 0.06 0.69 9.43
CA PHE A 50 -0.99 1.21 10.30
C PHE A 50 -1.67 2.45 9.72
N PHE A 51 -0.90 3.34 9.10
CA PHE A 51 -1.45 4.58 8.53
C PHE A 51 -2.35 4.31 7.32
N PHE A 52 -2.06 3.29 6.51
CA PHE A 52 -2.84 2.89 5.33
C PHE A 52 -3.63 1.59 5.52
N PHE A 53 -3.80 1.13 6.77
CA PHE A 53 -4.47 -0.12 7.12
C PHE A 53 -5.82 -0.35 6.42
N PRO A 54 -6.77 0.62 6.36
CA PRO A 54 -8.06 0.37 5.71
C PRO A 54 -7.93 0.06 4.22
N GLY A 55 -6.99 0.71 3.52
CA GLY A 55 -6.74 0.44 2.11
C GLY A 55 -6.01 -0.89 1.89
N LEU A 56 -5.09 -1.25 2.78
CA LEU A 56 -4.43 -2.57 2.74
C LEU A 56 -5.47 -3.69 2.92
N LEU A 57 -6.39 -3.55 3.88
CA LEU A 57 -7.46 -4.52 4.11
C LEU A 57 -8.33 -4.72 2.86
N LEU A 58 -8.65 -3.64 2.15
CA LEU A 58 -9.44 -3.69 0.90
C LEU A 58 -8.74 -4.49 -0.21
N LEU A 59 -7.42 -4.31 -0.37
CA LEU A 59 -6.64 -5.00 -1.40
C LEU A 59 -6.20 -6.42 -1.00
N SER A 60 -6.27 -6.75 0.30
CA SER A 60 -5.80 -8.03 0.86
C SER A 60 -6.34 -9.30 0.19
N PRO A 61 -7.62 -9.42 -0.25
CA PRO A 61 -8.10 -10.65 -0.87
C PRO A 61 -7.57 -10.87 -2.30
N PHE A 62 -7.02 -9.83 -2.95
CA PHE A 62 -6.60 -9.89 -4.34
C PHE A 62 -5.09 -10.17 -4.52
N LEU A 63 -4.29 -9.88 -3.49
CA LEU A 63 -2.83 -9.95 -3.57
C LEU A 63 -2.32 -11.23 -2.91
N ASN A 64 -1.54 -12.00 -3.66
CA ASN A 64 -0.91 -13.24 -3.16
C ASN A 64 0.61 -13.15 -3.28
N PHE A 65 1.28 -12.95 -2.14
CA PHE A 65 2.75 -12.87 -2.05
C PHE A 65 3.41 -14.19 -1.69
N ARG A 66 2.79 -15.32 -2.05
CA ARG A 66 3.37 -16.64 -1.83
C ARG A 66 4.70 -16.75 -2.60
N PRO A 67 5.79 -17.19 -1.94
CA PRO A 67 7.04 -17.48 -2.64
C PRO A 67 6.80 -18.47 -3.78
N LYS A 68 7.39 -18.18 -4.95
CA LYS A 68 7.30 -19.08 -6.09
C LYS A 68 8.04 -20.40 -5.79
N PRO A 69 7.56 -21.54 -6.29
CA PRO A 69 8.24 -22.81 -6.09
C PRO A 69 9.65 -22.74 -6.67
N ARG A 70 10.63 -23.21 -5.89
CA ARG A 70 12.01 -23.34 -6.35
C ARG A 70 12.07 -24.44 -7.40
N GLN A 71 12.72 -24.16 -8.53
CA GLN A 71 13.07 -25.20 -9.50
C GLN A 71 14.14 -26.10 -8.89
N ILE A 72 13.88 -27.41 -8.85
CA ILE A 72 14.82 -28.43 -8.39
C ILE A 72 15.29 -29.11 -9.69
N THR A 73 16.30 -28.52 -10.32
CA THR A 73 16.98 -29.10 -11.49
C THR A 73 18.37 -29.54 -11.08
#